data_AF-A0A7W1YTC7-F1
#
_entry.id   AF-A0A7W1YTC7-F1
#
_cell.length_a   1.000
_cell.length_b   1.000
_cell.length_c   1.000
_cell.angle_alpha   90.00
_cell.angle_beta   90.00
_cell.angle_gamma   90.00
#
_symmetry.space_group_name_H-M   'P 1'
#
loop_
_entity.id
_entity.type
_entity.pdbx_description
1 polymer ?
#
loop_
_entity_poly.entity_id
_entity_poly.type
_entity_poly.pdbx_seq_one_letter_code
_entity_poly.pdbx_strand_id
1 'polypeptide(L)' 'YQWDSAAPVAVAAATGLHVSRIDGSPFVYNDPDPYLPDLLICRPELAGACLAALSR' A
#
# COMPACT_ATOMS: atom_id res chain seq x y z
N TYR A 1 -3.15 11.71 0.26
CA TYR A 1 -3.61 11.85 -1.14
C TYR A 1 -2.76 10.98 -2.05
N GLN A 2 -3.23 10.67 -3.26
CA GLN A 2 -2.56 9.74 -4.20
C GLN A 2 -1.12 10.15 -4.54
N TRP A 3 -0.82 11.44 -4.64
CA TRP A 3 0.54 11.94 -4.91
C TRP A 3 1.52 11.71 -3.76
N ASP A 4 1.04 11.51 -2.53
CA ASP A 4 1.91 11.22 -1.38
C ASP A 4 2.49 9.79 -1.46
N SER A 5 1.81 8.87 -2.17
CA SER A 5 2.17 7.45 -2.23
C SER A 5 2.58 6.95 -3.61
N ALA A 6 2.16 7.59 -4.71
CA ALA A 6 2.33 7.06 -6.07
C ALA A 6 3.79 6.70 -6.41
N ALA A 7 4.73 7.63 -6.21
CA ALA A 7 6.15 7.37 -6.48
C ALA A 7 6.77 6.37 -5.48
N PRO A 8 6.58 6.50 -4.14
CA PRO A 8 7.06 5.51 -3.18
C PRO A 8 6.55 4.07 -3.44
N VAL A 9 5.26 3.91 -3.75
CA VAL A 9 4.65 2.59 -4.04
C VAL A 9 5.26 1.98 -5.30
N ALA A 10 5.44 2.77 -6.36
CA ALA A 10 6.06 2.28 -7.59
C ALA A 10 7.50 1.79 -7.36
N VAL A 11 8.31 2.55 -6.60
CA VAL A 11 9.69 2.17 -6.26
C VAL A 11 9.73 0.93 -5.36
N ALA A 12 8.86 0.86 -4.35
CA ALA A 12 8.78 -0.29 -3.46
C ALA A 12 8.38 -1.57 -4.20
N ALA A 13 7.37 -1.49 -5.08
CA ALA A 13 6.96 -2.61 -5.92
C ALA A 13 8.10 -3.08 -6.84
N ALA A 14 8.81 -2.16 -7.49
CA ALA A 14 9.93 -2.47 -8.38
C ALA A 14 11.11 -3.14 -7.66
N THR A 15 11.23 -2.96 -6.34
CA THR A 15 12.26 -3.58 -5.50
C THR A 15 11.79 -4.84 -4.78
N GLY A 16 10.57 -5.32 -5.08
CA GLY A 16 10.03 -6.57 -4.55
C GLY A 16 9.47 -6.46 -3.12
N LEU A 17 9.18 -5.25 -2.63
CA LEU A 17 8.47 -5.07 -1.37
C LEU A 17 6.97 -5.32 -1.55
N HIS A 18 6.29 -5.67 -0.44
CA HIS A 18 4.83 -5.71 -0.40
C HIS A 18 4.28 -4.30 -0.44
N VAL A 19 3.27 -4.08 -1.28
CA VAL A 19 2.52 -2.82 -1.37
C VAL A 19 1.03 -3.14 -1.42
N SER A 20 0.25 -2.55 -0.51
CA SER A 20 -1.22 -2.67 -0.53
C SER A 20 -1.86 -1.55 0.29
N ARG A 21 -3.18 -1.47 0.21
CA ARG A 21 -4.03 -0.86 1.23
C ARG A 21 -3.94 -1.67 2.53
N ILE A 22 -4.39 -1.10 3.64
CA ILE A 22 -4.35 -1.78 4.96
C ILE A 22 -5.27 -3.00 5.06
N ASP A 23 -6.22 -3.14 4.13
CA ASP A 23 -7.08 -4.31 3.97
C ASP A 23 -6.49 -5.38 3.02
N GLY A 24 -5.31 -5.12 2.45
CA GLY A 24 -4.63 -6.01 1.51
C GLY A 24 -5.01 -5.79 0.03
N SER A 25 -5.97 -4.92 -0.29
CA SER A 25 -6.32 -4.61 -1.67
C SER A 25 -5.22 -3.80 -2.39
N PRO A 26 -5.11 -3.90 -3.73
CA PRO A 26 -4.11 -3.15 -4.49
C PRO A 26 -4.44 -1.65 -4.53
N PHE A 27 -3.43 -0.81 -4.80
CA PHE A 27 -3.65 0.62 -5.06
C PHE A 27 -4.32 0.86 -6.41
N VAL A 28 -5.29 1.78 -6.41
CA VAL A 28 -5.83 2.39 -7.62
C VAL A 28 -5.42 3.86 -7.60
N TYR A 29 -4.80 4.29 -8.69
CA TYR A 29 -4.40 5.67 -8.92
C TYR A 29 -5.20 6.26 -10.07
N ASN A 30 -5.16 7.59 -10.23
CA ASN A 30 -5.87 8.35 -11.25
C ASN A 30 -7.41 8.34 -11.06
N ASP A 31 -7.86 8.20 -9.81
CA ASP A 31 -9.27 8.45 -9.45
C ASP A 31 -9.56 9.97 -9.43
N PRO A 32 -10.73 10.44 -9.90
CA PRO A 32 -11.15 11.83 -9.81
C PRO A 32 -11.13 12.39 -8.38
N ASP A 33 -11.40 11.56 -7.37
CA ASP A 33 -11.10 11.86 -5.97
C ASP A 33 -9.70 11.31 -5.63
N PRO A 34 -8.67 12.18 -5.55
CA PRO A 34 -7.31 11.74 -5.28
C PRO A 34 -7.09 11.38 -3.81
N TYR A 35 -8.12 11.35 -2.96
CA TYR A 35 -7.97 10.96 -1.57
C TYR A 35 -7.58 9.48 -1.46
N LEU A 36 -6.54 9.23 -0.67
CA LEU A 36 -6.02 7.90 -0.40
C LEU A 36 -5.71 7.85 1.10
N PRO A 37 -6.55 7.18 1.91
CA PRO A 37 -6.52 7.29 3.37
C PRO A 37 -5.46 6.42 4.04
N ASP A 38 -4.92 5.42 3.36
CA ASP A 38 -4.07 4.41 3.98
C ASP A 38 -3.05 3.81 3.02
N LEU A 39 -2.00 3.20 3.61
CA LEU A 39 -0.86 2.63 2.90
C LEU A 39 -0.18 1.57 3.77
N LEU A 40 0.17 0.44 3.17
CA LEU A 40 1.08 -0.56 3.74
C LEU A 40 2.23 -0.81 2.76
N ILE A 41 3.46 -0.51 3.18
CA ILE A 41 4.71 -0.93 2.52
C ILE A 41 5.55 -1.68 3.54
N CYS A 42 5.95 -2.91 3.23
CA CYS A 42 6.82 -3.70 4.12
C CYS A 42 7.60 -4.77 3.35
N ARG A 43 8.51 -5.47 4.03
CA ARG A 43 9.13 -6.66 3.45
C ARG A 43 8.07 -7.77 3.29
N PRO A 44 8.10 -8.57 2.20
CA PRO A 44 7.04 -9.55 1.92
C PRO A 44 6.76 -10.53 3.07
N GLU A 45 7.79 -10.95 3.80
CA GLU A 45 7.66 -11.86 4.95
C GLU A 45 6.90 -11.26 6.14
N LEU A 46 6.72 -9.94 6.18
CA LEU A 46 5.97 -9.24 7.23
C LEU A 46 4.52 -8.94 6.83
N ALA A 47 4.16 -9.02 5.55
CA ALA A 47 2.87 -8.57 5.04
C ALA A 47 1.69 -9.24 5.77
N GLY A 48 1.73 -10.56 5.92
CA GLY A 48 0.68 -11.31 6.62
C GLY A 48 0.53 -10.91 8.09
N ALA A 49 1.65 -10.71 8.80
CA ALA A 49 1.63 -10.29 10.20
C ALA A 49 1.10 -8.85 10.36
N CYS A 50 1.49 -7.94 9.47
CA CYS A 50 0.99 -6.56 9.46
C CYS A 50 -0.52 -6.51 9.20
N LEU A 51 -1.02 -7.21 8.17
CA LEU A 51 -2.45 -7.23 7.84
C LEU A 51 -3.27 -7.86 8.97
N ALA A 52 -2.80 -8.96 9.56
CA ALA A 52 -3.46 -9.60 10.70
C ALA A 52 -3.50 -8.72 11.97
N ALA A 53 -2.50 -7.86 12.18
CA ALA A 53 -2.49 -6.92 13.29
C ALA A 53 -3.56 -5.81 13.16
N LEU A 54 -4.04 -5.56 11.93
CA LEU A 54 -5.01 -4.52 11.59
C LEU A 54 -6.46 -5.06 11.54
N SER A 55 -6.64 -6.38 11.42
CA SER A 55 -7.95 -7.03 11.21
C SER A 55 -8.77 -7.23 12.50
N ARG A 56 -8.88 -6.20 13.35
CA ARG A 56 -9.62 -6.26 14.63
C ARG A 56 -11.06 -5.78 14.53
#